data_AF-A0A972LZY4-F1
#
_entry.id   AF-A0A972LZY4-F1
#
_cell.length_a   1.000
_cell.length_b   1.000
_cell.length_c   1.000
_cell.angle_alpha   90.00
_cell.angle_beta   90.00
_cell.angle_gamma   90.00
#
_symmetry.space_group_name_H-M   'P 1'
#
loop_
_entity.id
_entity.type
_entity.pdbx_description
1 polymer ?
#
loop_
_entity_poly.entity_id
_entity_poly.type
_entity_poly.pdbx_seq_one_letter_code
_entity_poly.pdbx_strand_id
1 'polypeptide(L)' 'MRKFVAVCIVGPTGNATPPCGACRQILFDFGVEWIILPHKDGVDVKSMQELLPYAFSEDMIETK' A
#
# COMPACT_ATOMS: atom_id res chain seq x y z
N MET A 1 17.43 -10.23 -2.45
CA MET A 1 15.97 -10.39 -2.29
C MET A 1 15.26 -9.43 -3.24
N ARG A 2 14.08 -9.80 -3.73
CA ARG A 2 13.27 -8.95 -4.61
C ARG A 2 12.52 -7.91 -3.77
N LYS A 3 12.64 -6.63 -4.13
CA LYS A 3 11.88 -5.53 -3.50
C LYS A 3 10.69 -5.16 -4.39
N PHE A 4 9.50 -5.07 -3.82
CA PHE A 4 8.32 -4.60 -4.53
C PHE A 4 8.27 -3.07 -4.42
N VAL A 5 8.53 -2.36 -5.52
CA VAL A 5 8.56 -0.88 -5.51
C VAL A 5 7.14 -0.30 -5.52
N ALA A 6 6.23 -0.90 -6.31
CA ALA A 6 4.86 -0.43 -6.45
C ALA A 6 3.87 -1.58 -6.66
N VAL A 7 2.60 -1.35 -6.29
CA VAL A 7 1.49 -2.30 -6.49
C VAL A 7 0.26 -1.58 -7.06
N CYS A 8 -0.39 -2.19 -8.06
CA CYS A 8 -1.67 -1.74 -8.61
C CYS A 8 -2.76 -2.74 -8.20
N ILE A 9 -3.87 -2.26 -7.65
CA ILE A 9 -4.99 -3.12 -7.20
C ILE A 9 -6.24 -2.73 -7.98
N VAL A 10 -6.77 -3.69 -8.73
CA VAL A 10 -7.93 -3.50 -9.61
C VAL A 10 -9.03 -4.49 -9.28
N GLY A 11 -10.27 -4.03 -9.40
CA GLY A 11 -11.45 -4.87 -9.30
C GLY A 11 -11.79 -5.55 -10.63
N PRO A 12 -12.83 -6.41 -10.66
CA PRO A 12 -13.25 -7.14 -11.86
C PRO A 12 -13.61 -6.25 -13.06
N THR A 13 -13.99 -4.99 -12.82
CA THR A 13 -14.35 -4.02 -13.86
C THR A 13 -13.16 -3.17 -14.32
N GLY A 14 -11.94 -3.44 -13.83
CA GLY A 14 -10.74 -2.65 -14.13
C GLY A 14 -10.61 -1.34 -13.33
N ASN A 15 -11.60 -0.99 -12.51
CA ASN A 15 -11.53 0.17 -11.63
C ASN A 15 -10.55 -0.06 -10.47
N ALA A 16 -9.90 1.01 -10.01
CA ALA A 16 -9.12 0.99 -8.78
C ALA A 16 -9.92 0.39 -7.61
N THR A 17 -9.27 -0.50 -6.88
CA THR A 17 -9.77 -1.03 -5.61
C THR A 17 -8.72 -0.75 -4.54
N PRO A 18 -8.80 0.41 -3.86
CA PRO A 18 -7.82 0.78 -2.84
C PRO A 18 -7.66 -0.31 -1.77
N PRO A 19 -6.46 -0.57 -1.25
CA PRO A 19 -6.25 -1.61 -0.25
C PRO A 19 -7.03 -1.29 1.02
N CYS A 20 -7.63 -2.32 1.63
CA CYS A 20 -8.23 -2.20 2.96
C CYS A 20 -7.15 -2.04 4.04
N GLY A 21 -7.54 -1.72 5.28
CA GLY A 21 -6.59 -1.46 6.38
C GLY A 21 -5.57 -2.59 6.60
N ALA A 22 -6.04 -3.84 6.60
CA ALA A 22 -5.16 -5.01 6.78
C ALA A 22 -4.16 -5.15 5.61
N CYS A 23 -4.62 -4.98 4.36
CA CYS A 23 -3.74 -5.02 3.20
C CYS A 23 -2.70 -3.91 3.25
N ARG A 24 -3.05 -2.70 3.72
CA ARG A 24 -2.09 -1.60 3.85
C ARG A 24 -0.96 -1.96 4.80
N GLN A 25 -1.26 -2.56 5.95
CA GLN A 25 -0.23 -2.98 6.90
C GLN A 25 0.70 -4.04 6.29
N ILE A 26 0.15 -5.08 5.65
CA ILE A 26 0.97 -6.09 4.98
C ILE A 26 1.84 -5.48 3.88
N LEU A 27 1.28 -4.61 3.04
CA LEU A 27 2.06 -3.95 1.98
C LEU A 27 3.19 -3.08 2.56
N PHE A 28 2.95 -2.42 3.69
CA PHE A 28 3.95 -1.67 4.43
C PHE A 28 5.06 -2.58 4.98
N ASP A 29 4.70 -3.69 5.63
CA ASP A 29 5.65 -4.66 6.20
C ASP A 29 6.54 -5.30 5.12
N PHE A 30 6.01 -5.49 3.91
CA PHE A 30 6.76 -5.96 2.73
C PHE A 30 7.61 -4.86 2.06
N GLY A 31 7.58 -3.63 2.56
CA GLY A 31 8.38 -2.51 2.07
C GLY A 31 7.93 -1.98 0.71
N VAL A 32 6.64 -2.09 0.38
CA VAL A 32 6.06 -1.43 -0.80
C VAL A 32 6.07 0.08 -0.58
N GLU A 33 6.47 0.84 -1.60
CA GLU A 33 6.53 2.31 -1.48
C GLU A 33 5.29 2.99 -2.07
N TRP A 34 4.79 2.46 -3.19
CA TRP A 34 3.78 3.12 -4.01
C TRP A 34 2.57 2.24 -4.33
N ILE A 35 1.37 2.82 -4.23
CA ILE A 35 0.11 2.24 -4.68
C ILE A 35 -0.38 3.01 -5.89
N ILE A 36 -0.70 2.27 -6.95
CA ILE A 36 -1.22 2.79 -8.21
C ILE A 36 -2.72 2.51 -8.25
N LEU A 37 -3.51 3.57 -8.41
CA LEU A 37 -4.97 3.52 -8.46
C LEU A 37 -5.44 3.98 -9.85
N PRO A 38 -5.77 3.04 -10.76
CA PRO A 38 -6.24 3.39 -12.09
C PRO A 38 -7.68 3.89 -12.08
N HIS A 39 -7.94 4.90 -12.90
CA HIS A 39 -9.27 5.40 -13.21
C HIS A 39 -9.40 5.61 -14.72
N LYS A 40 -10.58 6.03 -15.19
CA LYS A 40 -10.89 6.13 -16.62
C LYS A 40 -9.88 6.99 -17.41
N ASP A 41 -9.41 8.07 -16.80
CA ASP A 41 -8.64 9.12 -17.47
C ASP A 41 -7.15 9.10 -17.08
N GLY A 42 -6.68 8.09 -16.34
CA GLY A 42 -5.30 8.05 -15.86
C GLY A 42 -5.07 7.14 -14.65
N VAL A 43 -4.02 7.46 -13.90
CA VAL A 43 -3.67 6.77 -12.65
C VAL A 43 -3.32 7.79 -11.58
N ASP A 44 -3.81 7.54 -10.37
CA ASP A 44 -3.31 8.21 -9.17
C ASP A 44 -2.21 7.35 -8.56
N VAL A 45 -1.14 8.00 -8.09
CA VAL A 45 -0.06 7.34 -7.36
C VAL A 45 -0.07 7.85 -5.92
N LYS A 46 -0.13 6.94 -4.97
CA LYS A 46 -0.12 7.21 -3.53
C LYS A 46 1.05 6.51 -2.86
N SER A 47 1.75 7.20 -1.98
CA SER A 47 2.75 6.57 -1.12
C SER A 47 2.07 5.73 -0.04
N MET A 48 2.77 4.73 0.49
CA MET A 48 2.29 3.99 1.65
C MET A 48 2.06 4.88 2.87
N GLN A 49 2.88 5.91 3.07
CA GLN A 49 2.73 6.87 4.18
C GLN A 49 1.41 7.64 4.12
N GLU A 50 0.94 8.02 2.92
CA GLU A 50 -0.37 8.68 2.74
C GLU A 50 -1.54 7.75 3.05
N LEU A 51 -1.39 6.45 2.74
CA LEU A 51 -2.47 5.47 2.91
C LEU A 51 -2.51 4.87 4.32
N LEU A 52 -1.38 4.80 5.01
CA LEU A 52 -1.25 4.26 6.35
C LEU A 52 -0.37 5.19 7.21
N PRO A 53 -0.91 6.37 7.59
CA PRO A 53 -0.18 7.27 8.45
C PRO A 53 0.05 6.61 9.82
N TYR A 54 1.23 6.83 10.40
CA TYR A 54 1.63 6.23 11.68
C TYR A 54 1.52 4.69 11.68
N ALA A 55 1.91 4.07 10.56
CA ALA A 55 1.96 2.63 10.44
C ALA A 55 2.70 2.01 11.62
N PHE A 56 2.14 0.93 12.16
CA PHE A 56 2.80 0.17 13.20
C PHE A 56 4.04 -0.51 12.60
N SER A 57 5.14 -0.48 13.35
CA SER A 57 6.42 -1.06 12.94
C SER A 57 7.15 -1.67 14.13
N GLU A 58 8.17 -2.48 13.86
CA GLU A 58 8.89 -3.24 14.88
C GLU A 58 9.52 -2.38 15.99
N ASP A 59 9.90 -1.14 15.69
CA ASP A 59 10.45 -0.17 16.65
C ASP A 59 9.44 0.27 17.73
N MET A 60 8.14 0.01 17.50
CA MET A 60 7.07 0.29 18.46
C MET A 60 6.80 -0.86 19.43
N ILE A 61 7.52 -1.99 19.31
CA ILE A 61 7.39 -3.13 20.22
C ILE A 61 8.26 -2.88 21.45
N GLU A 62 7.64 -2.72 22.62
CA GLU A 62 8.35 -2.73 23.90
C GLU A 62 8.88 -4.15 24.18
N THR A 63 10.19 -4.35 24.02
CA THR A 63 10.86 -5.56 24.51
C THR A 63 10.99 -5.51 26.03
N LYS A 64 10.34 -6.45 26.72
CA LYS A 64 10.62 -6.76 28.13
C LYS A 64 11.94 -7.50 28.29
#